data_AF-A0A1F9Z7L5-F1
#
_entry.id   AF-A0A1F9Z7L5-F1
#
_cell.length_a   1.000
_cell.length_b   1.000
_cell.length_c   1.000
_cell.angle_alpha   90.00
_cell.angle_beta   90.00
_cell.angle_gamma   90.00
#
_symmetry.space_group_name_H-M   'P 1'
#
loop_
_entity.id
_entity.type
_entity.pdbx_description
1 polymer ?
#
loop_
_entity_poly.entity_id
_entity_poly.type
_entity_poly.pdbx_seq_one_letter_code
_entity_poly.pdbx_strand_id
1 'polypeptide(L)'
;MGLTGSVNASEMENLKGTGFSPLSMDAIKGVSIVINNTNTNNGSSTVNTNVSVNNANSDIAITKNNTNNGSSNTGNVVNANNGNTNAAVTNNNNGNLVSNTNTAVNAHHGVISAGVTNNNNGNLISNTHTAVNAHHGNITAGVNNNNNGNLVSHTGTDITAHHGNINAGVNNVNNGNGAVGTHTGLNLNNTNPNATIGATIGNTNTNNGSADTDNDININTSNEDGTSVNINNTDNNNGIADTDNDVTVNGVSATAKKQTYKSPAAYRFQSQARQAMNKAVNNLKAMQGVEVLSADTRELSCCGFTFEVKFSAVKTLQTFTSKKSYNCAPQADDALSRDVAVFQGQNRKIVSAEILESNFRYSYSIAYFPPSKK
;
A
#
# COMPACT_ATOMS: atom_id res chain seq x y z
N MET A 1 2.55 4.87 -39.68
CA MET A 1 2.53 6.34 -39.81
C MET A 1 1.50 6.84 -38.81
N GLY A 2 1.93 7.45 -37.71
CA GLY A 2 1.03 7.99 -36.69
C GLY A 2 0.63 9.41 -37.04
N LEU A 3 -0.67 9.69 -37.11
CA LEU A 3 -1.18 11.06 -37.16
C LEU A 3 -1.17 11.63 -35.74
N THR A 4 -0.26 12.56 -35.48
CA THR A 4 -0.28 13.43 -34.30
C THR A 4 -1.12 14.65 -34.64
N GLY A 5 -2.33 14.75 -34.08
CA GLY A 5 -3.16 15.95 -34.16
C GLY A 5 -3.03 16.79 -32.89
N SER A 6 -2.54 18.01 -33.02
CA SER A 6 -2.68 19.06 -31.99
C SER A 6 -3.90 19.89 -32.36
N VAL A 7 -4.91 19.94 -31.50
CA VAL A 7 -6.08 20.81 -31.69
C VAL A 7 -5.96 21.98 -30.73
N ASN A 8 -5.75 23.18 -31.28
CA ASN A 8 -5.77 24.41 -30.50
C ASN A 8 -7.23 24.80 -30.25
N ALA A 9 -7.56 25.19 -29.01
CA ALA A 9 -8.94 25.49 -28.60
C ALA A 9 -9.61 26.65 -29.37
N SER A 10 -8.87 27.36 -30.22
CA SER A 10 -9.37 28.45 -31.08
C SER A 10 -9.97 27.99 -32.42
N GLU A 11 -9.90 26.71 -32.79
CA GLU A 11 -10.31 26.23 -34.13
C GLU A 11 -11.67 25.50 -34.19
N MET A 12 -12.41 25.44 -33.08
CA MET A 12 -13.63 24.63 -32.97
C MET A 12 -14.94 25.30 -33.42
N GLU A 13 -14.89 26.43 -34.15
CA GLU A 13 -16.10 27.12 -34.62
C GLU A 13 -16.46 26.94 -36.11
N ASN A 14 -15.70 26.17 -36.90
CA ASN A 14 -15.96 26.14 -38.35
C ASN A 14 -15.84 24.76 -39.02
N LEU A 15 -16.71 23.82 -38.64
CA LEU A 15 -16.92 22.58 -39.40
C LEU A 15 -18.41 22.28 -39.56
N LYS A 16 -19.09 23.07 -40.40
CA LYS A 16 -20.32 22.68 -41.07
C LYS A 16 -20.06 22.62 -42.57
N GLY A 17 -19.81 21.44 -43.12
CA GLY A 17 -19.86 21.28 -44.58
C GLY A 17 -19.00 20.15 -45.15
N THR A 18 -19.70 19.26 -45.85
CA THR A 18 -19.24 18.30 -46.85
C THR A 18 -18.72 16.94 -46.35
N GLY A 19 -19.28 15.90 -46.97
CA GLY A 19 -19.32 14.54 -46.46
C GLY A 19 -17.99 13.80 -46.55
N PHE A 20 -17.78 12.93 -45.57
CA PHE A 20 -16.78 11.88 -45.62
C PHE A 20 -17.48 10.53 -45.66
N SER A 21 -17.10 9.72 -46.65
CA SER A 21 -17.37 8.29 -46.72
C SER A 21 -16.87 7.58 -45.45
N PRO A 22 -17.50 6.46 -45.03
CA PRO A 22 -17.16 5.80 -43.79
C PRO A 22 -15.72 5.26 -43.87
N LEU A 23 -14.80 5.93 -43.16
CA LEU A 23 -13.50 5.35 -42.86
C LEU A 23 -13.75 4.17 -41.93
N SER A 24 -13.52 2.95 -42.42
CA SER A 24 -13.31 1.78 -41.59
C SER A 24 -12.05 2.06 -40.75
N MET A 25 -12.23 2.60 -39.54
CA MET A 25 -11.14 3.00 -38.63
C MET A 25 -10.57 1.77 -37.92
N ASP A 26 -9.53 1.17 -38.52
CA ASP A 26 -8.61 0.33 -37.77
C ASP A 26 -7.87 1.19 -36.73
N ALA A 27 -8.21 0.96 -35.45
CA ALA A 27 -7.54 1.31 -34.20
C ALA A 27 -6.72 2.62 -34.13
N ILE A 28 -7.29 3.67 -33.52
CA ILE A 28 -6.51 4.79 -32.96
C ILE A 28 -5.56 4.23 -31.89
N LYS A 29 -4.25 4.25 -32.14
CA LYS A 29 -3.21 3.72 -31.22
C LYS A 29 -2.76 4.70 -30.13
N GLY A 30 -3.46 5.82 -29.93
CA GLY A 30 -3.22 6.72 -28.81
C GLY A 30 -3.77 8.12 -29.01
N VAL A 31 -3.99 8.83 -27.90
CA VAL A 31 -4.49 10.21 -27.82
C VAL A 31 -3.59 11.01 -26.88
N SER A 32 -3.03 12.13 -27.35
CA SER A 32 -2.27 13.05 -26.50
C SER A 32 -2.91 14.43 -26.50
N ILE A 33 -3.17 14.96 -25.30
CA ILE A 33 -3.82 16.26 -25.08
C ILE A 33 -2.94 17.07 -24.12
N VAL A 34 -2.54 18.26 -24.56
CA VAL A 34 -1.76 19.21 -23.75
C VAL A 34 -2.58 20.49 -23.58
N ILE A 35 -2.78 20.90 -22.34
CA ILE A 35 -3.54 22.11 -22.00
C ILE A 35 -2.66 23.00 -21.12
N ASN A 36 -2.36 24.19 -21.63
CA ASN A 36 -1.61 25.19 -20.91
C ASN A 36 -2.55 26.32 -20.49
N ASN A 37 -2.66 26.57 -19.19
CA ASN A 37 -3.46 27.65 -18.64
C ASN A 37 -2.57 28.55 -17.78
N THR A 38 -2.41 29.79 -18.24
CA THR A 38 -1.63 30.81 -17.54
C THR A 38 -2.60 31.91 -17.15
N ASN A 39 -2.99 32.00 -15.87
CA ASN A 39 -3.81 33.09 -15.38
C ASN A 39 -2.99 33.98 -14.46
N THR A 40 -2.65 35.18 -14.96
CA THR A 40 -1.84 36.18 -14.24
C THR A 40 -2.64 37.00 -13.23
N ASN A 41 -3.95 36.79 -13.12
CA ASN A 41 -4.80 37.50 -12.17
C ASN A 41 -5.01 36.66 -10.89
N ASN A 42 -5.12 37.31 -9.72
CA ASN A 42 -5.39 36.69 -8.40
C ASN A 42 -6.77 35.99 -8.27
N GLY A 43 -7.41 35.64 -9.39
CA GLY A 43 -8.70 34.95 -9.43
C GLY A 43 -8.57 33.43 -9.31
N SER A 44 -9.67 32.77 -8.99
CA SER A 44 -9.75 31.31 -9.07
C SER A 44 -9.84 30.86 -10.52
N SER A 45 -9.06 29.84 -10.91
CA SER A 45 -9.15 29.21 -12.23
C SER A 45 -9.53 27.74 -12.09
N THR A 46 -10.52 27.30 -12.87
CA THR A 46 -10.93 25.89 -12.94
C THR A 46 -10.75 25.39 -14.37
N VAL A 47 -9.98 24.31 -14.56
CA VAL A 47 -9.77 23.68 -15.87
C VAL A 47 -10.10 22.20 -15.79
N ASN A 48 -11.21 21.82 -16.42
CA ASN A 48 -11.64 20.43 -16.52
C ASN A 48 -11.36 19.86 -17.92
N THR A 49 -10.89 18.62 -17.99
CA THR A 49 -10.63 17.92 -19.25
C THR A 49 -11.15 16.50 -19.17
N ASN A 50 -12.09 16.19 -20.05
CA ASN A 50 -12.69 14.88 -20.15
C ASN A 50 -12.26 14.26 -21.48
N VAL A 51 -11.61 13.10 -21.41
CA VAL A 51 -11.15 12.32 -22.55
C VAL A 51 -11.77 10.96 -22.45
N SER A 52 -12.62 10.61 -23.43
CA SER A 52 -13.20 9.27 -23.50
C SER A 52 -12.74 8.57 -24.78
N VAL A 53 -12.23 7.36 -24.63
CA VAL A 53 -11.77 6.52 -25.73
C VAL A 53 -12.49 5.17 -25.62
N ASN A 54 -13.06 4.69 -26.72
CA ASN A 54 -13.83 3.44 -26.76
C ASN A 54 -13.12 2.35 -27.58
N ASN A 55 -11.79 2.38 -27.62
CA ASN A 55 -10.99 1.54 -28.49
C ASN A 55 -10.07 0.58 -27.71
N ALA A 56 -9.98 -0.67 -28.20
CA ALA A 56 -9.08 -1.67 -27.67
C ALA A 56 -7.62 -1.25 -27.88
N ASN A 57 -6.85 -1.17 -26.78
CA ASN A 57 -5.43 -0.80 -26.74
C ASN A 57 -5.18 0.68 -27.07
N SER A 58 -5.39 1.54 -26.08
CA SER A 58 -5.22 2.99 -26.22
C SER A 58 -4.24 3.55 -25.19
N ASP A 59 -3.24 4.30 -25.67
CA ASP A 59 -2.37 5.11 -24.84
C ASP A 59 -2.94 6.54 -24.78
N ILE A 60 -3.27 7.03 -23.58
CA ILE A 60 -3.85 8.36 -23.37
C ILE A 60 -2.89 9.17 -22.51
N ALA A 61 -2.39 10.28 -23.04
CA ALA A 61 -1.55 11.21 -22.31
C ALA A 61 -2.24 12.56 -22.16
N ILE A 62 -2.44 13.01 -20.92
CA ILE A 62 -2.95 14.36 -20.61
C ILE A 62 -1.88 15.10 -19.82
N THR A 63 -1.43 16.25 -20.33
CA THR A 63 -0.55 17.15 -19.58
C THR A 63 -1.23 18.50 -19.37
N LYS A 64 -1.27 18.94 -18.12
CA LYS A 64 -1.80 20.24 -17.71
C LYS A 64 -0.76 21.06 -16.98
N ASN A 65 -0.65 22.31 -17.39
CA ASN A 65 0.21 23.29 -16.73
C ASN A 65 -0.66 24.47 -16.29
N ASN A 66 -0.74 24.69 -14.98
CA ASN A 66 -1.37 25.85 -14.37
C ASN A 66 -0.35 26.67 -13.57
N THR A 67 -0.28 27.96 -13.86
CA THR A 67 0.55 28.91 -13.13
C THR A 67 -0.33 30.10 -12.75
N ASN A 68 -0.77 30.18 -11.49
CA ASN A 68 -1.60 31.28 -10.98
C ASN A 68 -1.14 31.73 -9.59
N ASN A 69 -1.36 33.00 -9.24
CA ASN A 69 -1.14 33.54 -7.87
C ASN A 69 -2.39 33.40 -6.96
N GLY A 70 -3.39 32.61 -7.37
CA GLY A 70 -4.70 32.46 -6.72
C GLY A 70 -5.03 31.02 -6.33
N SER A 71 -6.28 30.59 -6.50
CA SER A 71 -6.69 29.18 -6.29
C SER A 71 -6.86 28.44 -7.63
N SER A 72 -6.24 27.26 -7.78
CA SER A 72 -6.33 26.43 -8.99
C SER A 72 -7.09 25.13 -8.71
N ASN A 73 -8.09 24.84 -9.55
CA ASN A 73 -8.80 23.55 -9.57
C ASN A 73 -8.56 22.83 -10.90
N THR A 74 -7.94 21.66 -10.85
CA THR A 74 -7.64 20.87 -12.04
C THR A 74 -8.37 19.54 -12.00
N GLY A 75 -9.22 19.30 -13.00
CA GLY A 75 -9.96 18.05 -13.16
C GLY A 75 -9.53 17.31 -14.43
N ASN A 76 -9.15 16.04 -14.31
CA ASN A 76 -8.95 15.17 -15.47
C ASN A 76 -9.79 13.91 -15.32
N VAL A 77 -10.60 13.62 -16.34
CA VAL A 77 -11.32 12.34 -16.43
C VAL A 77 -10.88 11.63 -17.70
N VAL A 78 -10.26 10.47 -17.53
CA VAL A 78 -9.95 9.55 -18.61
C VAL A 78 -10.90 8.36 -18.49
N ASN A 79 -11.71 8.11 -19.53
CA ASN A 79 -12.62 6.97 -19.54
C ASN A 79 -12.34 6.05 -20.74
N ALA A 80 -11.96 4.80 -20.46
CA ALA A 80 -11.65 3.78 -21.47
C ALA A 80 -12.64 2.61 -21.42
N ASN A 81 -13.51 2.52 -22.43
CA ASN A 81 -14.65 1.61 -22.37
C ASN A 81 -14.32 0.16 -22.79
N ASN A 82 -13.20 -0.12 -23.47
CA ASN A 82 -12.81 -1.47 -23.88
C ASN A 82 -11.30 -1.60 -24.17
N GLY A 83 -10.61 -2.57 -23.55
CA GLY A 83 -9.23 -3.00 -23.85
C GLY A 83 -8.14 -2.50 -22.91
N ASN A 84 -6.89 -2.88 -23.16
CA ASN A 84 -5.78 -2.43 -22.32
C ASN A 84 -5.59 -0.93 -22.48
N THR A 85 -5.52 -0.20 -21.37
CA THR A 85 -5.39 1.25 -21.40
C THR A 85 -4.16 1.65 -20.62
N ASN A 86 -3.30 2.43 -21.26
CA ASN A 86 -2.22 3.13 -20.58
C ASN A 86 -2.61 4.60 -20.47
N ALA A 87 -2.97 5.06 -19.29
CA ALA A 87 -3.33 6.46 -19.05
C ALA A 87 -2.22 7.15 -18.26
N ALA A 88 -1.60 8.14 -18.87
CA ALA A 88 -0.62 9.02 -18.22
C ALA A 88 -1.25 10.41 -18.05
N VAL A 89 -1.40 10.85 -16.80
CA VAL A 89 -1.91 12.18 -16.48
C VAL A 89 -0.86 12.94 -15.71
N THR A 90 -0.50 14.13 -16.17
CA THR A 90 0.45 15.02 -15.50
C THR A 90 -0.22 16.37 -15.24
N ASN A 91 -0.28 16.78 -13.97
CA ASN A 91 -0.75 18.10 -13.57
C ASN A 91 0.39 18.85 -12.91
N ASN A 92 0.73 20.02 -13.44
CA ASN A 92 1.76 20.91 -12.91
C ASN A 92 1.07 22.20 -12.42
N ASN A 93 1.03 22.42 -11.11
CA ASN A 93 0.43 23.60 -10.49
C ASN A 93 1.48 24.36 -9.68
N ASN A 94 1.91 25.52 -10.16
CA ASN A 94 2.97 26.30 -9.54
C ASN A 94 2.47 27.64 -8.99
N GLY A 95 2.87 27.99 -7.76
CA GLY A 95 2.73 29.33 -7.17
C GLY A 95 1.33 29.73 -6.68
N ASN A 96 0.42 28.77 -6.51
CA ASN A 96 -0.95 29.01 -6.07
C ASN A 96 -1.07 29.13 -4.55
N LEU A 97 -2.00 29.94 -4.06
CA LEU A 97 -2.37 29.92 -2.65
C LEU A 97 -2.99 28.56 -2.26
N VAL A 98 -3.86 28.03 -3.13
CA VAL A 98 -4.47 26.71 -2.98
C VAL A 98 -4.47 25.98 -4.32
N SER A 99 -3.96 24.75 -4.36
CA SER A 99 -4.03 23.87 -5.53
C SER A 99 -4.87 22.64 -5.19
N ASN A 100 -5.96 22.41 -5.92
CA ASN A 100 -6.73 21.17 -5.87
C ASN A 100 -6.62 20.44 -7.20
N THR A 101 -6.22 19.17 -7.15
CA THR A 101 -6.09 18.34 -8.34
C THR A 101 -6.85 17.05 -8.17
N ASN A 102 -7.83 16.83 -9.05
CA ASN A 102 -8.63 15.63 -9.11
C ASN A 102 -8.39 14.93 -10.44
N THR A 103 -7.89 13.69 -10.39
CA THR A 103 -7.72 12.85 -11.58
C THR A 103 -8.51 11.57 -11.41
N ALA A 104 -9.37 11.25 -12.37
CA ALA A 104 -10.09 10.00 -12.45
C ALA A 104 -9.67 9.25 -13.72
N VAL A 105 -9.26 8.00 -13.56
CA VAL A 105 -8.97 7.08 -14.67
C VAL A 105 -9.88 5.86 -14.53
N ASN A 106 -10.80 5.69 -15.46
CA ASN A 106 -11.78 4.61 -15.45
C ASN A 106 -11.56 3.69 -16.65
N ALA A 107 -11.62 2.37 -16.44
CA ALA A 107 -11.79 1.42 -17.53
C ALA A 107 -12.80 0.30 -17.23
N HIS A 108 -13.54 -0.13 -18.26
CA HIS A 108 -14.59 -1.15 -18.11
C HIS A 108 -14.09 -2.58 -18.32
N HIS A 109 -13.23 -2.84 -19.33
CA HIS A 109 -12.62 -4.15 -19.61
C HIS A 109 -11.13 -4.02 -19.93
N GLY A 110 -10.25 -4.82 -19.30
CA GLY A 110 -8.83 -4.93 -19.67
C GLY A 110 -7.83 -4.58 -18.56
N VAL A 111 -6.53 -4.68 -18.88
CA VAL A 111 -5.45 -4.27 -17.97
C VAL A 111 -5.31 -2.75 -17.99
N ILE A 112 -5.40 -2.10 -16.83
CA ILE A 112 -5.11 -0.67 -16.69
C ILE A 112 -3.67 -0.51 -16.23
N SER A 113 -2.89 0.27 -16.98
CA SER A 113 -1.71 0.94 -16.45
C SER A 113 -2.04 2.42 -16.31
N ALA A 114 -2.16 2.92 -15.08
CA ALA A 114 -2.46 4.33 -14.82
C ALA A 114 -1.26 4.97 -14.12
N GLY A 115 -0.65 5.96 -14.77
CA GLY A 115 0.37 6.82 -14.18
C GLY A 115 -0.20 8.21 -13.96
N VAL A 116 -0.36 8.63 -12.71
CA VAL A 116 -0.77 10.01 -12.39
C VAL A 116 0.38 10.70 -11.69
N THR A 117 0.79 11.85 -12.22
CA THR A 117 1.82 12.70 -11.62
C THR A 117 1.24 14.06 -11.34
N ASN A 118 1.24 14.49 -10.08
CA ASN A 118 0.78 15.82 -9.67
C ASN A 118 1.95 16.57 -9.05
N ASN A 119 2.48 17.56 -9.77
CA ASN A 119 3.55 18.43 -9.31
C ASN A 119 2.95 19.74 -8.84
N ASN A 120 2.93 19.96 -7.53
CA ASN A 120 2.36 21.14 -6.89
C ASN A 120 3.49 21.91 -6.22
N ASN A 121 4.11 22.87 -6.90
CA ASN A 121 5.30 23.54 -6.37
C ASN A 121 4.99 24.94 -5.83
N GLY A 122 5.47 25.24 -4.62
CA GLY A 122 5.41 26.58 -4.01
C GLY A 122 4.00 27.05 -3.69
N ASN A 123 3.09 26.13 -3.36
CA ASN A 123 1.72 26.42 -2.96
C ASN A 123 1.58 26.48 -1.43
N LEU A 124 0.68 27.30 -0.88
CA LEU A 124 0.45 27.26 0.59
C LEU A 124 -0.26 25.96 0.99
N ILE A 125 -1.31 25.57 0.27
CA ILE A 125 -2.07 24.34 0.48
C ILE A 125 -2.18 23.56 -0.84
N SER A 126 -1.89 22.26 -0.80
CA SER A 126 -2.05 21.35 -1.94
C SER A 126 -2.92 20.15 -1.56
N ASN A 127 -4.05 19.96 -2.26
CA ASN A 127 -4.90 18.80 -2.12
C ASN A 127 -4.92 18.03 -3.43
N THR A 128 -4.54 16.76 -3.37
CA THR A 128 -4.50 15.92 -4.56
C THR A 128 -5.29 14.65 -4.32
N HIS A 129 -6.28 14.41 -5.16
CA HIS A 129 -7.05 13.19 -5.16
C HIS A 129 -6.95 12.47 -6.51
N THR A 130 -6.61 11.19 -6.47
CA THR A 130 -6.56 10.35 -7.66
C THR A 130 -7.44 9.12 -7.48
N ALA A 131 -8.37 8.92 -8.40
CA ALA A 131 -9.22 7.74 -8.45
C ALA A 131 -8.86 6.90 -9.69
N VAL A 132 -8.58 5.61 -9.50
CA VAL A 132 -8.39 4.66 -10.61
C VAL A 132 -9.37 3.50 -10.44
N ASN A 133 -10.23 3.28 -11.43
CA ASN A 133 -11.27 2.25 -11.35
C ASN A 133 -11.21 1.29 -12.54
N ALA A 134 -11.22 -0.02 -12.27
CA ALA A 134 -11.38 -1.07 -13.28
C ALA A 134 -12.51 -2.03 -12.95
N HIS A 135 -13.44 -2.22 -13.88
CA HIS A 135 -14.54 -3.18 -13.70
C HIS A 135 -14.10 -4.64 -13.97
N HIS A 136 -13.51 -4.93 -15.14
CA HIS A 136 -13.04 -6.28 -15.49
C HIS A 136 -11.57 -6.34 -15.92
N GLY A 137 -10.63 -6.24 -14.98
CA GLY A 137 -9.22 -6.55 -15.24
C GLY A 137 -8.22 -6.15 -14.16
N ASN A 138 -6.94 -6.41 -14.43
CA ASN A 138 -5.86 -6.12 -13.50
C ASN A 138 -5.50 -4.62 -13.54
N ILE A 139 -5.27 -4.02 -12.38
CA ILE A 139 -4.82 -2.64 -12.24
C ILE A 139 -3.35 -2.62 -11.86
N THR A 140 -2.54 -1.89 -12.63
CA THR A 140 -1.25 -1.39 -12.20
C THR A 140 -1.34 0.13 -12.16
N ALA A 141 -1.42 0.71 -10.97
CA ALA A 141 -1.57 2.15 -10.80
C ALA A 141 -0.37 2.72 -10.03
N GLY A 142 0.26 3.74 -10.60
CA GLY A 142 1.30 4.53 -9.97
C GLY A 142 0.83 5.96 -9.82
N VAL A 143 0.71 6.45 -8.58
CA VAL A 143 0.43 7.85 -8.30
C VAL A 143 1.68 8.46 -7.69
N ASN A 144 2.18 9.52 -8.31
CA ASN A 144 3.31 10.29 -7.81
C ASN A 144 2.89 11.73 -7.55
N ASN A 145 2.87 12.11 -6.28
CA ASN A 145 2.54 13.47 -5.87
C ASN A 145 3.82 14.14 -5.40
N ASN A 146 4.21 15.24 -6.03
CA ASN A 146 5.38 16.00 -5.68
C ASN A 146 4.95 17.40 -5.23
N ASN A 147 5.01 17.65 -3.93
CA ASN A 147 4.54 18.89 -3.32
C ASN A 147 5.73 19.73 -2.83
N ASN A 148 6.61 20.12 -3.74
CA ASN A 148 7.84 20.81 -3.39
C ASN A 148 7.57 22.25 -2.91
N GLY A 149 7.95 22.57 -1.67
CA GLY A 149 7.81 23.90 -1.08
C GLY A 149 6.41 24.26 -0.58
N ASN A 150 5.56 23.27 -0.30
CA ASN A 150 4.22 23.51 0.25
C ASN A 150 4.20 23.50 1.79
N LEU A 151 3.33 24.31 2.41
CA LEU A 151 3.19 24.35 3.87
C LEU A 151 2.37 23.15 4.40
N VAL A 152 1.27 22.84 3.70
CA VAL A 152 0.38 21.71 3.99
C VAL A 152 0.06 20.97 2.69
N SER A 153 0.13 19.64 2.72
CA SER A 153 -0.34 18.83 1.60
C SER A 153 -1.13 17.59 2.03
N HIS A 154 -2.28 17.39 1.41
CA HIS A 154 -3.10 16.18 1.54
C HIS A 154 -3.10 15.44 0.21
N THR A 155 -2.82 14.15 0.27
CA THR A 155 -2.87 13.28 -0.89
C THR A 155 -3.71 12.06 -0.60
N GLY A 156 -4.69 11.79 -1.46
CA GLY A 156 -5.57 10.64 -1.37
C GLY A 156 -5.59 9.88 -2.69
N THR A 157 -5.45 8.57 -2.63
CA THR A 157 -5.55 7.70 -3.80
C THR A 157 -6.57 6.60 -3.55
N ASP A 158 -7.60 6.54 -4.39
CA ASP A 158 -8.60 5.48 -4.38
C ASP A 158 -8.39 4.58 -5.60
N ILE A 159 -8.15 3.29 -5.38
CA ILE A 159 -7.99 2.31 -6.45
C ILE A 159 -9.01 1.19 -6.23
N THR A 160 -9.91 1.02 -7.20
CA THR A 160 -10.99 0.03 -7.12
C THR A 160 -10.91 -0.95 -8.28
N ALA A 161 -10.88 -2.26 -8.00
CA ALA A 161 -11.04 -3.32 -8.99
C ALA A 161 -12.21 -4.25 -8.63
N HIS A 162 -13.04 -4.62 -9.61
CA HIS A 162 -14.15 -5.55 -9.34
C HIS A 162 -13.80 -7.02 -9.59
N HIS A 163 -13.04 -7.34 -10.64
CA HIS A 163 -12.79 -8.73 -11.05
C HIS A 163 -11.31 -9.08 -11.34
N GLY A 164 -10.34 -8.24 -10.94
CA GLY A 164 -8.91 -8.48 -11.23
C GLY A 164 -7.98 -8.15 -10.07
N ASN A 165 -6.69 -8.39 -10.25
CA ASN A 165 -5.66 -8.09 -9.27
C ASN A 165 -5.37 -6.58 -9.21
N ILE A 166 -4.96 -6.09 -8.05
CA ILE A 166 -4.52 -4.70 -7.86
C ILE A 166 -3.04 -4.71 -7.51
N ASN A 167 -2.24 -3.96 -8.26
CA ASN A 167 -0.88 -3.58 -7.89
C ASN A 167 -0.79 -2.05 -7.89
N ALA A 168 -0.80 -1.46 -6.71
CA ALA A 168 -0.88 -0.03 -6.51
C ALA A 168 0.38 0.49 -5.82
N GLY A 169 0.98 1.52 -6.41
CA GLY A 169 2.05 2.31 -5.79
C GLY A 169 1.61 3.76 -5.66
N VAL A 170 1.71 4.31 -4.46
CA VAL A 170 1.62 5.74 -4.21
C VAL A 170 2.96 6.21 -3.67
N ASN A 171 3.56 7.18 -4.33
CA ASN A 171 4.73 7.87 -3.85
C ASN A 171 4.38 9.34 -3.63
N ASN A 172 4.62 9.83 -2.42
CA ASN A 172 4.50 11.24 -2.09
C ASN A 172 5.90 11.79 -1.77
N VAL A 173 6.28 12.85 -2.44
CA VAL A 173 7.56 13.54 -2.24
C VAL A 173 7.26 14.95 -1.79
N ASN A 174 7.67 15.26 -0.56
CA ASN A 174 7.45 16.56 0.06
C ASN A 174 8.82 17.18 0.39
N ASN A 175 9.35 17.96 -0.55
CA ASN A 175 10.63 18.65 -0.38
C ASN A 175 10.34 20.13 -0.12
N GLY A 176 10.32 20.58 1.13
CA GLY A 176 9.95 21.96 1.45
C GLY A 176 10.43 22.42 2.82
N ASN A 177 11.27 23.46 2.85
CA ASN A 177 11.75 24.04 4.10
C ASN A 177 10.58 24.71 4.85
N GLY A 178 9.88 23.96 5.71
CA GLY A 178 8.78 24.46 6.54
C GLY A 178 7.44 23.75 6.43
N ALA A 179 7.32 22.59 5.76
CA ALA A 179 6.05 21.84 5.77
C ALA A 179 5.68 21.40 7.20
N VAL A 180 4.45 21.67 7.62
CA VAL A 180 3.97 21.44 9.01
C VAL A 180 3.21 20.12 9.12
N GLY A 181 2.66 19.60 8.03
CA GLY A 181 1.95 18.31 8.04
C GLY A 181 1.71 17.75 6.63
N THR A 182 1.85 16.43 6.52
CA THR A 182 1.69 15.68 5.27
C THR A 182 0.87 14.43 5.53
N HIS A 183 -0.35 14.39 4.97
CA HIS A 183 -1.23 13.23 5.07
C HIS A 183 -1.30 12.51 3.72
N THR A 184 -1.02 11.22 3.73
CA THR A 184 -1.08 10.35 2.54
C THR A 184 -2.01 9.18 2.80
N GLY A 185 -3.14 9.14 2.10
CA GLY A 185 -4.09 8.04 2.16
C GLY A 185 -4.07 7.19 0.89
N LEU A 186 -4.04 5.87 1.04
CA LEU A 186 -4.31 4.91 -0.02
C LEU A 186 -5.48 4.01 0.37
N ASN A 187 -6.53 4.05 -0.43
CA ASN A 187 -7.67 3.16 -0.31
C ASN A 187 -7.69 2.18 -1.48
N LEU A 188 -7.65 0.89 -1.17
CA LEU A 188 -7.68 -0.20 -2.14
C LEU A 188 -8.93 -1.02 -1.94
N ASN A 189 -9.82 -1.04 -2.94
CA ASN A 189 -11.06 -1.80 -2.86
C ASN A 189 -11.09 -2.90 -3.94
N ASN A 190 -11.21 -4.16 -3.50
CA ASN A 190 -11.36 -5.30 -4.39
C ASN A 190 -12.52 -6.21 -4.00
N THR A 191 -13.49 -6.34 -4.90
CA THR A 191 -14.66 -7.21 -4.69
C THR A 191 -14.45 -8.64 -5.18
N ASN A 192 -13.31 -8.95 -5.79
CA ASN A 192 -12.97 -10.30 -6.22
C ASN A 192 -12.31 -11.10 -5.08
N PRO A 193 -12.92 -12.20 -4.61
CA PRO A 193 -12.37 -13.00 -3.52
C PRO A 193 -11.10 -13.75 -3.92
N ASN A 194 -10.78 -13.89 -5.20
CA ASN A 194 -9.57 -14.59 -5.64
C ASN A 194 -8.44 -13.63 -6.06
N ALA A 195 -8.61 -12.32 -5.83
CA ALA A 195 -7.64 -11.33 -6.29
C ALA A 195 -6.53 -11.08 -5.26
N THR A 196 -5.31 -10.90 -5.79
CA THR A 196 -4.17 -10.42 -5.02
C THR A 196 -4.18 -8.90 -5.01
N ILE A 197 -3.91 -8.31 -3.83
CA ILE A 197 -3.71 -6.86 -3.67
C ILE A 197 -2.27 -6.63 -3.22
N GLY A 198 -1.50 -5.95 -4.07
CA GLY A 198 -0.20 -5.38 -3.76
C GLY A 198 -0.34 -3.88 -3.52
N ALA A 199 0.10 -3.41 -2.36
CA ALA A 199 0.10 -1.99 -2.01
C ALA A 199 1.51 -1.54 -1.64
N THR A 200 1.96 -0.43 -2.21
CA THR A 200 3.16 0.29 -1.76
C THR A 200 2.79 1.74 -1.52
N ILE A 201 2.98 2.23 -0.29
CA ILE A 201 3.06 3.66 -0.02
C ILE A 201 4.52 4.00 0.31
N GLY A 202 5.00 5.06 -0.32
CA GLY A 202 6.22 5.74 0.04
C GLY A 202 5.92 7.20 0.35
N ASN A 203 6.44 7.68 1.48
CA ASN A 203 6.59 9.11 1.72
C ASN A 203 8.08 9.39 1.88
N THR A 204 8.55 10.40 1.15
CA THR A 204 9.93 10.90 1.27
C THR A 204 9.84 12.35 1.68
N ASN A 205 10.25 12.61 2.92
CA ASN A 205 10.27 13.95 3.50
C ASN A 205 11.73 14.32 3.79
N THR A 206 12.23 15.40 3.17
CA THR A 206 13.62 15.85 3.32
C THR A 206 13.72 17.15 4.13
N ASN A 207 12.81 17.37 5.07
CA ASN A 207 12.65 18.66 5.72
C ASN A 207 13.46 18.78 7.02
N ASN A 208 14.02 19.97 7.28
CA ASN A 208 14.75 20.27 8.51
C ASN A 208 13.81 20.66 9.69
N GLY A 209 12.55 20.21 9.69
CA GLY A 209 11.51 20.64 10.63
C GLY A 209 10.65 19.48 11.18
N SER A 210 9.91 19.75 12.25
CA SER A 210 9.00 18.82 12.95
C SER A 210 7.72 18.55 12.13
N ALA A 211 7.87 17.94 10.95
CA ALA A 211 6.74 17.56 10.11
C ALA A 211 6.13 16.24 10.61
N ASP A 212 4.84 16.28 10.92
CA ASP A 212 4.03 15.09 11.18
C ASP A 212 3.70 14.40 9.85
N THR A 213 3.82 13.07 9.82
CA THR A 213 3.72 12.31 8.57
C THR A 213 2.82 11.10 8.78
N ASP A 214 1.57 11.22 8.33
CA ASP A 214 0.57 10.17 8.48
C ASP A 214 0.43 9.44 7.16
N ASN A 215 0.67 8.13 7.17
CA ASN A 215 0.37 7.28 6.03
C ASN A 215 -0.72 6.27 6.41
N ASP A 216 -1.91 6.50 5.89
CA ASP A 216 -3.04 5.62 6.08
C ASP A 216 -3.22 4.69 4.88
N ILE A 217 -3.27 3.39 5.15
CA ILE A 217 -3.67 2.40 4.14
C ILE A 217 -4.96 1.73 4.56
N ASN A 218 -6.00 1.93 3.78
CA ASN A 218 -7.23 1.19 3.90
C ASN A 218 -7.33 0.16 2.76
N ILE A 219 -7.53 -1.11 3.11
CA ILE A 219 -7.73 -2.18 2.12
C ILE A 219 -9.05 -2.86 2.41
N ASN A 220 -9.99 -2.74 1.48
CA ASN A 220 -11.25 -3.43 1.51
C ASN A 220 -11.22 -4.58 0.49
N THR A 221 -11.20 -5.81 0.96
CA THR A 221 -11.13 -7.03 0.14
C THR A 221 -12.12 -8.08 0.63
N SER A 222 -12.75 -8.78 -0.30
CA SER A 222 -13.61 -9.92 0.02
C SER A 222 -12.86 -11.20 0.44
N ASN A 223 -11.52 -11.20 0.42
CA ASN A 223 -10.71 -12.33 0.90
C ASN A 223 -9.43 -11.86 1.64
N GLU A 224 -9.15 -12.44 2.81
CA GLU A 224 -8.02 -12.09 3.67
C GLU A 224 -6.70 -12.76 3.25
N ASP A 225 -6.78 -13.90 2.55
CA ASP A 225 -5.62 -14.72 2.16
C ASP A 225 -5.11 -14.30 0.77
N GLY A 226 -4.15 -13.35 0.72
CA GLY A 226 -3.51 -12.91 -0.53
C GLY A 226 -3.14 -11.42 -0.62
N THR A 227 -3.42 -10.63 0.41
CA THR A 227 -3.12 -9.18 0.43
C THR A 227 -1.70 -8.95 0.92
N SER A 228 -0.80 -8.39 0.11
CA SER A 228 0.54 -7.97 0.52
C SER A 228 0.64 -6.44 0.58
N VAL A 229 0.87 -5.91 1.77
CA VAL A 229 1.06 -4.48 2.03
C VAL A 229 2.52 -4.23 2.36
N ASN A 230 3.16 -3.33 1.61
CA ASN A 230 4.47 -2.82 1.93
C ASN A 230 4.37 -1.32 2.21
N ILE A 231 4.74 -0.90 3.41
CA ILE A 231 4.77 0.52 3.78
C ILE A 231 6.23 0.89 3.97
N ASN A 232 6.74 1.73 3.08
CA ASN A 232 8.11 2.22 3.16
C ASN A 232 8.06 3.71 3.51
N ASN A 233 8.09 4.06 4.80
CA ASN A 233 8.31 5.45 5.18
C ASN A 233 9.80 5.71 5.30
N THR A 234 10.33 6.66 4.52
CA THR A 234 11.74 7.08 4.62
C THR A 234 11.77 8.51 5.14
N ASP A 235 11.77 8.65 6.46
CA ASP A 235 11.93 9.93 7.14
C ASP A 235 13.42 10.22 7.30
N ASN A 236 13.91 11.26 6.64
CA ASN A 236 15.31 11.70 6.77
C ASN A 236 15.39 12.97 7.63
N ASN A 237 14.58 13.03 8.69
CA ASN A 237 14.44 14.19 9.57
C ASN A 237 15.35 14.09 10.81
N ASN A 238 15.99 15.20 11.17
CA ASN A 238 16.92 15.31 12.30
C ASN A 238 16.20 15.74 13.61
N GLY A 239 14.89 15.48 13.74
CA GLY A 239 14.02 15.98 14.82
C GLY A 239 12.91 14.99 15.24
N ILE A 240 12.22 15.31 16.35
CA ILE A 240 11.19 14.48 17.00
C ILE A 240 9.96 14.35 16.08
N ALA A 241 9.93 13.33 15.23
CA ALA A 241 8.75 12.95 14.46
C ALA A 241 7.96 11.87 15.22
N ASP A 242 6.65 12.06 15.33
CA ASP A 242 5.70 10.97 15.57
C ASP A 242 5.29 10.43 14.19
N THR A 243 4.95 9.15 14.11
CA THR A 243 4.56 8.51 12.84
C THR A 243 3.56 7.41 13.18
N ASP A 244 2.28 7.72 13.10
CA ASP A 244 1.19 6.76 13.23
C ASP A 244 0.76 6.26 11.85
N ASN A 245 1.53 5.33 11.30
CA ASN A 245 1.11 4.65 10.08
C ASN A 245 0.04 3.61 10.42
N ASP A 246 -1.22 3.90 10.10
CA ASP A 246 -2.33 2.98 10.30
C ASP A 246 -2.62 2.14 9.04
N VAL A 247 -2.70 0.82 9.23
CA VAL A 247 -3.24 -0.10 8.21
C VAL A 247 -4.57 -0.66 8.71
N THR A 248 -5.62 -0.35 7.97
CA THR A 248 -6.95 -0.89 8.18
C THR A 248 -7.27 -1.85 7.05
N VAL A 249 -7.62 -3.11 7.37
CA VAL A 249 -8.10 -4.08 6.39
C VAL A 249 -9.54 -4.44 6.74
N ASN A 250 -10.48 -4.26 5.80
CA ASN A 250 -11.92 -4.52 5.99
C ASN A 250 -12.54 -3.79 7.20
N GLY A 251 -12.09 -2.55 7.47
CA GLY A 251 -12.58 -1.77 8.61
C GLY A 251 -12.07 -2.27 9.97
N VAL A 252 -11.15 -3.24 10.00
CA VAL A 252 -10.44 -3.65 11.21
C VAL A 252 -9.10 -2.94 11.21
N SER A 253 -8.96 -1.90 12.05
CA SER A 253 -7.63 -1.36 12.39
C SER A 253 -6.89 -2.47 13.11
N ALA A 254 -5.99 -3.09 12.38
CA ALA A 254 -5.15 -4.17 12.86
C ALA A 254 -3.89 -3.53 13.45
N THR A 255 -4.03 -2.66 14.46
CA THR A 255 -2.87 -2.05 15.11
C THR A 255 -2.00 -3.18 15.65
N ALA A 256 -0.82 -3.35 15.05
CA ALA A 256 0.10 -4.40 15.46
C ALA A 256 0.50 -4.16 16.92
N LYS A 257 0.24 -5.14 17.78
CA LYS A 257 0.53 -5.03 19.19
C LYS A 257 1.92 -5.59 19.47
N LYS A 258 2.70 -4.86 20.26
CA LYS A 258 3.96 -5.37 20.82
C LYS A 258 3.66 -6.55 21.74
N GLN A 259 4.34 -7.66 21.48
CA GLN A 259 4.18 -8.93 22.16
C GLN A 259 5.55 -9.49 22.53
N THR A 260 5.58 -10.44 23.46
CA THR A 260 6.81 -11.09 23.90
C THR A 260 6.56 -12.57 24.04
N TYR A 261 7.32 -13.37 23.28
CA TYR A 261 7.38 -14.81 23.47
C TYR A 261 8.55 -15.16 24.38
N LYS A 262 8.27 -15.85 25.47
CA LYS A 262 9.29 -16.42 26.37
C LYS A 262 9.24 -17.93 26.25
N SER A 263 10.37 -18.55 25.92
CA SER A 263 10.47 -20.01 25.86
C SER A 263 10.14 -20.61 27.23
N PRO A 264 9.16 -21.54 27.31
CA PRO A 264 8.91 -22.31 28.51
C PRO A 264 9.97 -23.38 28.76
N ALA A 265 10.76 -23.75 27.75
CA ALA A 265 11.83 -24.74 27.89
C ALA A 265 13.08 -24.13 28.53
N ALA A 266 13.72 -24.92 29.39
CA ALA A 266 15.06 -24.66 29.91
C ALA A 266 16.06 -25.55 29.15
N TYR A 267 16.98 -24.92 28.44
CA TYR A 267 18.02 -25.57 27.66
C TYR A 267 19.28 -25.74 28.49
N ARG A 268 19.96 -26.88 28.36
CA ARG A 268 21.20 -27.12 29.10
C ARG A 268 22.35 -26.24 28.62
N PHE A 269 22.38 -25.93 27.32
CA PHE A 269 23.44 -25.14 26.70
C PHE A 269 22.88 -23.90 25.98
N GLN A 270 23.61 -22.79 26.05
CA GLN A 270 23.23 -21.56 25.35
C GLN A 270 23.08 -21.76 23.84
N SER A 271 23.90 -22.65 23.25
CA SER A 271 23.82 -23.00 21.82
C SER A 271 22.48 -23.63 21.45
N GLN A 272 21.90 -24.47 22.32
CA GLN A 272 20.58 -25.07 22.12
C GLN A 272 19.47 -24.02 22.22
N ALA A 273 19.52 -23.16 23.24
CA ALA A 273 18.57 -22.03 23.37
C ALA A 273 18.64 -21.10 22.14
N ARG A 274 19.85 -20.82 21.65
CA ARG A 274 20.06 -19.98 20.46
C ARG A 274 19.52 -20.64 19.18
N GLN A 275 19.70 -21.95 19.01
CA GLN A 275 19.13 -22.67 17.86
C GLN A 275 17.60 -22.64 17.88
N ALA A 276 16.98 -22.88 19.04
CA ALA A 276 15.54 -22.80 19.20
C ALA A 276 15.01 -21.38 18.97
N MET A 277 15.68 -20.37 19.52
CA MET A 277 15.39 -18.96 19.29
C MET A 277 15.44 -18.60 17.81
N ASN A 278 16.50 -18.98 17.10
CA ASN A 278 16.64 -18.71 15.66
C ASN A 278 15.53 -19.37 14.84
N LYS A 279 15.09 -20.57 15.21
CA LYS A 279 13.93 -21.23 14.59
C LYS A 279 12.65 -20.44 14.81
N ALA A 280 12.39 -19.97 16.03
CA ALA A 280 11.24 -19.14 16.35
C ALA A 280 11.27 -17.80 15.60
N VAL A 281 12.43 -17.13 15.55
CA VAL A 281 12.63 -15.89 14.78
C VAL A 281 12.38 -16.11 13.29
N ASN A 282 12.91 -17.18 12.70
CA ASN A 282 12.69 -17.49 11.29
C ASN A 282 11.21 -17.78 11.00
N ASN A 283 10.53 -18.51 11.88
CA ASN A 283 9.10 -18.76 11.75
C ASN A 283 8.30 -17.45 11.84
N LEU A 284 8.63 -16.54 12.78
CA LEU A 284 7.99 -15.23 12.89
C LEU A 284 8.23 -14.37 11.66
N LYS A 285 9.46 -14.31 11.15
CA LYS A 285 9.80 -13.54 9.93
C LYS A 285 9.12 -14.07 8.67
N ALA A 286 8.79 -15.36 8.62
CA ALA A 286 8.05 -15.95 7.53
C ALA A 286 6.53 -15.65 7.59
N MET A 287 6.04 -15.05 8.68
CA MET A 287 4.63 -14.70 8.85
C MET A 287 4.39 -13.26 8.41
N GLN A 288 3.36 -13.09 7.59
CA GLN A 288 2.94 -11.78 7.14
C GLN A 288 2.39 -10.93 8.31
N GLY A 289 2.77 -9.66 8.36
CA GLY A 289 2.32 -8.73 9.40
C GLY A 289 2.97 -8.96 10.78
N VAL A 290 4.13 -9.62 10.80
CA VAL A 290 4.93 -9.82 12.02
C VAL A 290 6.31 -9.17 11.84
N GLU A 291 6.68 -8.30 12.77
CA GLU A 291 8.00 -7.66 12.83
C GLU A 291 8.74 -8.12 14.08
N VAL A 292 9.92 -8.71 13.92
CA VAL A 292 10.76 -9.09 15.08
C VAL A 292 11.57 -7.89 15.54
N LEU A 293 11.35 -7.45 16.78
CA LEU A 293 11.97 -6.26 17.37
C LEU A 293 13.28 -6.59 18.09
N SER A 294 13.32 -7.71 18.84
CA SER A 294 14.55 -8.19 19.49
C SER A 294 14.45 -9.69 19.79
N ALA A 295 15.60 -10.35 19.92
CA ALA A 295 15.68 -11.77 20.29
C ALA A 295 16.95 -12.02 21.12
N ASP A 296 16.78 -12.52 22.34
CA ASP A 296 17.86 -12.68 23.30
C ASP A 296 17.79 -14.05 24.00
N THR A 297 18.95 -14.69 24.17
CA THR A 297 19.08 -15.84 25.10
C THR A 297 19.32 -15.33 26.51
N ARG A 298 18.65 -15.90 27.51
CA ARG A 298 18.83 -15.56 28.92
C ARG A 298 19.34 -16.76 29.71
N GLU A 299 20.28 -16.51 30.61
CA GLU A 299 20.73 -17.50 31.59
C GLU A 299 19.70 -17.61 32.74
N LEU A 300 19.39 -18.84 33.15
CA LEU A 300 18.56 -19.14 34.30
C LEU A 300 19.48 -19.35 35.51
N SER A 301 19.13 -18.76 36.65
CA SER A 301 20.00 -18.59 37.82
C SER A 301 20.58 -19.87 38.45
N CYS A 302 20.11 -21.07 38.07
CA CYS A 302 20.65 -22.29 38.64
C CYS A 302 21.10 -23.34 37.61
N CYS A 303 20.43 -23.57 36.48
CA CYS A 303 20.73 -24.76 35.66
C CYS A 303 20.35 -24.68 34.16
N GLY A 304 20.44 -23.53 33.47
CA GLY A 304 20.20 -23.55 32.02
C GLY A 304 20.03 -22.20 31.36
N PHE A 305 19.55 -22.24 30.12
CA PHE A 305 19.30 -21.09 29.26
C PHE A 305 17.87 -21.13 28.76
N THR A 306 17.26 -19.97 28.57
CA THR A 306 15.99 -19.79 27.85
C THR A 306 16.18 -18.72 26.78
N PHE A 307 15.13 -18.37 26.05
CA PHE A 307 15.15 -17.25 25.13
C PHE A 307 13.85 -16.44 25.20
N GLU A 308 13.97 -15.18 24.79
CA GLU A 308 12.89 -14.22 24.68
C GLU A 308 12.92 -13.60 23.28
N VAL A 309 11.76 -13.53 22.62
CA VAL A 309 11.61 -12.81 21.34
C VAL A 309 10.53 -11.75 21.52
N LYS A 310 10.88 -10.49 21.30
CA LYS A 310 9.94 -9.38 21.25
C LYS A 310 9.58 -9.11 19.80
N PHE A 311 8.29 -8.97 19.51
CA PHE A 311 7.81 -8.77 18.15
C PHE A 311 6.54 -7.92 18.14
N SER A 312 6.24 -7.29 17.02
CA SER A 312 4.96 -6.64 16.74
C SER A 312 4.13 -7.55 15.85
N ALA A 313 2.86 -7.78 16.19
CA ALA A 313 1.96 -8.56 15.34
C ALA A 313 0.49 -8.14 15.55
N VAL A 314 -0.28 -8.23 14.46
CA VAL A 314 -1.74 -8.00 14.46
C VAL A 314 -2.48 -9.00 15.34
N LYS A 315 -2.13 -10.29 15.20
CA LYS A 315 -2.76 -11.38 15.94
C LYS A 315 -2.03 -11.59 17.26
N THR A 316 -2.77 -11.97 18.30
CA THR A 316 -2.18 -12.38 19.58
C THR A 316 -1.62 -13.79 19.47
N LEU A 317 -0.36 -13.97 19.84
CA LEU A 317 0.28 -15.27 19.97
C LEU A 317 -0.39 -16.06 21.08
N GLN A 318 -0.75 -17.31 20.80
CA GLN A 318 -1.31 -18.23 21.77
C GLN A 318 -0.32 -19.35 22.07
N THR A 319 -0.44 -19.91 23.27
CA THR A 319 0.37 -21.04 23.71
C THR A 319 -0.55 -22.17 24.12
N PHE A 320 -0.31 -23.35 23.57
CA PHE A 320 -0.93 -24.59 24.01
C PHE A 320 0.09 -25.40 24.80
N THR A 321 -0.25 -25.81 26.02
CA THR A 321 0.58 -26.72 26.83
C THR A 321 -0.16 -28.04 27.00
N SER A 322 0.55 -29.16 26.77
CA SER A 322 -0.04 -30.49 26.90
C SER A 322 -0.51 -30.75 28.34
N LYS A 323 -1.77 -31.16 28.50
CA LYS A 323 -2.30 -31.55 29.83
C LYS A 323 -1.70 -32.87 30.32
N LYS A 324 -1.28 -33.74 29.39
CA LYS A 324 -0.67 -35.03 29.69
C LYS A 324 0.82 -34.85 29.92
N SER A 325 1.34 -35.57 30.90
CA SER A 325 2.77 -35.80 31.09
C SER A 325 3.17 -37.19 30.62
N TYR A 326 4.41 -37.32 30.18
CA TYR A 326 5.00 -38.50 29.57
C TYR A 326 6.20 -38.96 30.38
N ASN A 327 6.52 -40.24 30.30
CA ASN A 327 7.59 -40.83 31.11
C ASN A 327 8.98 -40.64 30.48
N CYS A 328 9.05 -40.34 29.19
CA CYS A 328 10.30 -40.06 28.50
C CYS A 328 10.10 -39.05 27.36
N ALA A 329 11.19 -38.39 26.97
CA ALA A 329 11.20 -37.40 25.90
C ALA A 329 10.63 -37.91 24.56
N PRO A 330 10.99 -39.12 24.06
CA PRO A 330 10.44 -39.62 22.80
C PRO A 330 8.90 -39.73 22.79
N GLN A 331 8.28 -40.11 23.90
CA GLN A 331 6.83 -40.18 24.00
C GLN A 331 6.16 -38.79 23.94
N ALA A 332 6.80 -37.79 24.56
CA ALA A 332 6.34 -36.41 24.47
C ALA A 332 6.54 -35.84 23.06
N ASP A 333 7.65 -36.20 22.39
CA ASP A 333 7.96 -35.78 21.02
C ASP A 333 7.00 -36.38 19.97
N ASP A 334 6.66 -37.66 20.11
CA ASP A 334 5.64 -38.31 19.27
C ASP A 334 4.27 -37.62 19.42
N ALA A 335 3.92 -37.22 20.64
CA ALA A 335 2.67 -36.51 20.92
C ALA A 335 2.70 -35.07 20.40
N LEU A 336 3.80 -34.35 20.61
CA LEU A 336 4.03 -33.02 20.06
C LEU A 336 3.90 -33.04 18.54
N SER A 337 4.53 -34.00 17.86
CA SER A 337 4.49 -34.14 16.40
C SER A 337 3.07 -34.33 15.87
N ARG A 338 2.23 -35.14 16.54
CA ARG A 338 0.81 -35.31 16.17
C ARG A 338 0.02 -34.01 16.33
N ASP A 339 0.18 -33.31 17.45
CA ASP A 339 -0.55 -32.05 17.70
C ASP A 339 -0.09 -30.92 16.78
N VAL A 340 1.21 -30.85 16.46
CA VAL A 340 1.76 -29.94 15.45
C VAL A 340 1.08 -30.18 14.10
N ALA A 341 0.94 -31.43 13.66
CA ALA A 341 0.25 -31.76 12.42
C ALA A 341 -1.24 -31.36 12.44
N VAL A 342 -1.92 -31.55 13.57
CA VAL A 342 -3.32 -31.09 13.75
C VAL A 342 -3.40 -29.56 13.64
N PHE A 343 -2.49 -28.82 14.29
CA PHE A 343 -2.47 -27.36 14.26
C PHE A 343 -2.21 -26.84 12.85
N GLN A 344 -1.26 -27.45 12.13
CA GLN A 344 -1.00 -27.13 10.73
C GLN A 344 -2.21 -27.43 9.84
N GLY A 345 -2.89 -28.57 10.03
CA GLY A 345 -4.13 -28.92 9.34
C GLY A 345 -5.30 -27.95 9.61
N GLN A 346 -5.27 -27.27 10.76
CA GLN A 346 -6.20 -26.18 11.11
C GLN A 346 -5.73 -24.79 10.64
N ASN A 347 -4.71 -24.73 9.77
CA ASN A 347 -4.09 -23.50 9.28
C ASN A 347 -3.57 -22.57 10.40
N ARG A 348 -3.13 -23.13 11.54
CA ARG A 348 -2.44 -22.39 12.59
C ARG A 348 -0.97 -22.26 12.23
N LYS A 349 -0.43 -21.03 12.30
CA LYS A 349 0.98 -20.78 12.03
C LYS A 349 1.78 -20.99 13.30
N ILE A 350 2.68 -21.98 13.30
CA ILE A 350 3.46 -22.38 14.47
C ILE A 350 4.73 -21.54 14.54
N VAL A 351 4.95 -20.91 15.70
CA VAL A 351 6.16 -20.14 16.01
C VAL A 351 7.20 -21.04 16.68
N SER A 352 6.79 -21.78 17.72
CA SER A 352 7.67 -22.65 18.49
C SER A 352 6.94 -23.93 18.91
N ALA A 353 7.68 -25.01 19.07
CA ALA A 353 7.21 -26.32 19.49
C ALA A 353 8.32 -26.95 20.34
N GLU A 354 8.09 -27.09 21.64
CA GLU A 354 9.15 -27.34 22.63
C GLU A 354 8.73 -28.42 23.63
N ILE A 355 9.66 -29.35 23.90
CA ILE A 355 9.53 -30.33 24.97
C ILE A 355 9.94 -29.67 26.28
N LEU A 356 9.14 -29.92 27.32
CA LEU A 356 9.36 -29.43 28.68
C LEU A 356 9.71 -30.60 29.58
N GLU A 357 10.70 -30.42 30.45
CA GLU A 357 11.07 -31.39 31.47
C GLU A 357 10.80 -30.80 32.86
N SER A 358 10.05 -31.53 33.68
CA SER A 358 9.79 -31.17 35.07
C SER A 358 9.63 -32.42 35.92
N ASN A 359 10.37 -32.53 37.02
CA ASN A 359 10.29 -33.65 37.96
C ASN A 359 10.38 -35.03 37.29
N PHE A 360 11.35 -35.20 36.36
CA PHE A 360 11.53 -36.43 35.56
C PHE A 360 10.31 -36.84 34.72
N ARG A 361 9.42 -35.90 34.44
CA ARG A 361 8.30 -36.05 33.51
C ARG A 361 8.46 -35.07 32.36
N TYR A 362 7.95 -35.48 31.21
CA TYR A 362 8.02 -34.70 29.98
C TYR A 362 6.63 -34.19 29.61
N SER A 363 6.52 -32.95 29.16
CA SER A 363 5.32 -32.38 28.53
C SER A 363 5.77 -31.57 27.32
N TYR A 364 4.85 -30.88 26.63
CA TYR A 364 5.23 -30.00 25.53
C TYR A 364 4.38 -28.74 25.47
N SER A 365 4.92 -27.75 24.76
CA SER A 365 4.28 -26.47 24.48
C SER A 365 4.35 -26.16 22.99
N ILE A 366 3.27 -25.59 22.44
CA ILE A 366 3.19 -25.10 21.07
C ILE A 366 2.77 -23.62 21.12
N ALA A 367 3.63 -22.74 20.61
CA ALA A 367 3.31 -21.34 20.39
C ALA A 367 2.83 -21.15 18.95
N TYR A 368 1.67 -20.51 18.77
CA TYR A 368 1.01 -20.43 17.46
C TYR A 368 0.12 -19.18 17.34
N PHE A 369 -0.11 -18.74 16.10
CA PHE A 369 -1.19 -17.81 15.80
C PHE A 369 -2.47 -18.57 15.40
N PRO A 370 -3.65 -18.14 15.89
CA PRO A 370 -4.92 -18.75 15.51
C PRO A 370 -5.20 -18.53 14.01
N PRO A 371 -6.04 -19.39 13.39
CA PRO A 371 -6.46 -19.18 12.01
C PRO A 371 -7.16 -17.81 11.88
N SER A 372 -7.06 -17.20 10.70
CA SER A 372 -7.92 -16.06 10.35
C SER A 372 -9.38 -16.47 10.52
N LYS A 373 -10.21 -15.62 11.13
CA LYS A 373 -11.65 -15.85 11.14
C LYS A 373 -12.12 -15.66 9.70
N LYS A 374 -12.71 -16.70 9.12
CA LYS A 374 -13.32 -16.62 7.79
C LYS A 374 -14.55 -15.72 7.79
#